data_AF-A0A7K0DYD2-F1
#
_entry.id   AF-A0A7K0DYD2-F1
#
_cell.length_a   1.000
_cell.length_b   1.000
_cell.length_c   1.000
_cell.angle_alpha   90.00
_cell.angle_beta   90.00
_cell.angle_gamma   90.00
#
_symmetry.space_group_name_H-M   'P 1'
#
loop_
_entity.id
_entity.type
_entity.pdbx_description
1 polymer ?
#
loop_
_entity_poly.entity_id
_entity_poly.type
_entity_poly.pdbx_seq_one_letter_code
_entity_poly.pdbx_strand_id
1 'polypeptide(L)' 'MKDVLELLAIGETEDSILEDYPYLEREDIRACLAFAAAEADHPILRTA' A
#
# COMPACT_ATOMS: atom_id res chain seq x y z
N MET A 1 12.56 -5.49 3.53
CA MET A 1 11.28 -5.85 2.90
C MET A 1 10.64 -4.56 2.45
N LYS A 2 10.14 -4.45 1.22
CA LYS A 2 9.44 -3.26 0.74
C LYS A 2 7.96 -3.60 0.68
N ASP A 3 7.12 -2.79 1.30
CA ASP A 3 5.68 -2.98 1.29
C ASP A 3 5.08 -2.51 -0.05
N VAL A 4 3.91 -3.05 -0.41
CA VAL A 4 3.18 -2.67 -1.63
C VAL A 4 2.95 -1.15 -1.73
N LEU A 5 2.77 -0.48 -0.59
CA LEU A 5 2.62 0.96 -0.48
C LEU A 5 3.88 1.74 -0.88
N GLU A 6 5.06 1.20 -0.56
CA GLU A 6 6.34 1.81 -0.95
C GLU A 6 6.56 1.72 -2.47
N LEU A 7 6.20 0.58 -3.07
CA LEU A 7 6.26 0.38 -4.52
C LEU A 7 5.30 1.35 -5.24
N LEU A 8 4.07 1.47 -4.77
CA LEU A 8 3.12 2.44 -5.32
C LEU A 8 3.61 3.89 -5.14
N ALA A 9 4.26 4.21 -4.02
CA ALA A 9 4.77 5.56 -3.76
C ALA A 9 5.93 5.97 -4.68
N ILE A 10 6.74 5.02 -5.17
CA ILE A 10 7.80 5.29 -6.16
C ILE A 10 7.29 5.31 -7.60
N GLY A 11 6.01 5.04 -7.83
CA GLY A 11 5.37 5.02 -9.15
C GLY A 11 5.30 3.64 -9.80
N GLU A 12 5.53 2.56 -9.03
CA GLU A 12 5.25 1.19 -9.50
C GLU A 12 3.74 1.05 -9.78
N THR A 13 3.38 0.28 -10.82
CA THR A 13 1.97 0.06 -11.16
C THR A 13 1.39 -1.14 -10.41
N GLU A 14 0.09 -1.08 -10.13
CA GLU A 14 -0.64 -2.20 -9.51
C GLU A 14 -0.45 -3.51 -10.30
N ASP A 15 -0.40 -3.45 -11.64
CA ASP A 15 -0.18 -4.64 -12.48
C ASP A 15 1.20 -5.25 -12.28
N SER A 16 2.28 -4.45 -12.28
CA SER A 16 3.64 -4.95 -12.00
C SER A 16 3.73 -5.60 -10.62
N ILE A 17 3.06 -5.01 -9.63
CA ILE A 17 3.00 -5.57 -8.27
C ILE A 17 2.27 -6.91 -8.28
N LEU A 18 1.16 -7.05 -9.02
CA LEU A 18 0.44 -8.32 -9.13
C LEU A 18 1.25 -9.39 -9.90
N GLU A 19 2.10 -8.98 -10.84
CA GLU A 19 3.03 -9.89 -11.52
C GLU A 19 4.14 -10.39 -10.60
N ASP A 20 4.75 -9.52 -9.79
CA ASP A 20 5.77 -9.89 -8.79
C ASP A 20 5.18 -10.64 -7.58
N TYR A 21 3.91 -10.36 -7.26
CA TYR A 21 3.16 -10.93 -6.15
C TYR A 21 1.87 -11.62 -6.62
N PRO A 22 1.96 -12.79 -7.27
CA PRO A 22 0.81 -13.51 -7.82
C PRO A 22 -0.16 -14.05 -6.74
N TYR A 23 0.18 -13.88 -5.46
CA TYR A 23 -0.66 -14.19 -4.32
C TYR A 23 -1.47 -12.98 -3.82
N LEU A 24 -1.21 -11.78 -4.33
CA LEU A 24 -2.00 -10.58 -4.05
C LEU A 24 -3.11 -10.46 -5.09
N GLU A 25 -4.27 -9.97 -4.65
CA GLU A 25 -5.33 -9.54 -5.56
C GLU A 25 -5.36 -8.01 -5.64
N ARG A 26 -5.91 -7.48 -6.74
CA ARG A 26 -6.08 -6.02 -6.89
C ARG A 26 -6.93 -5.42 -5.76
N GLU A 27 -7.84 -6.21 -5.22
CA GLU A 27 -8.67 -5.84 -4.06
C GLU A 27 -7.83 -5.67 -2.79
N ASP A 28 -6.81 -6.51 -2.56
CA ASP A 28 -5.90 -6.37 -1.42
C ASP A 28 -5.11 -5.08 -1.50
N ILE A 29 -4.61 -4.72 -2.69
CA ILE A 29 -3.88 -3.46 -2.92
C ILE A 29 -4.77 -2.27 -2.57
N ARG A 30 -6.02 -2.29 -3.03
CA ARG A 30 -6.99 -1.22 -2.72
C ARG A 30 -7.38 -1.19 -1.25
N ALA A 31 -7.51 -2.34 -0.59
CA ALA A 31 -7.77 -2.40 0.84
C ALA A 31 -6.59 -1.83 1.65
N CYS A 32 -5.35 -2.16 1.27
CA CYS A 32 -4.14 -1.57 1.87
C CYS A 32 -4.06 -0.06 1.63
N LEU A 33 -4.40 0.42 0.43
CA LEU A 33 -4.45 1.86 0.15
C LEU A 33 -5.54 2.57 0.93
N ALA A 34 -6.73 1.98 1.05
CA ALA A 34 -7.83 2.55 1.84
C ALA A 34 -7.49 2.58 3.33
N PHE A 35 -6.84 1.53 3.84
CA PHE A 35 -6.34 1.48 5.22
C PHE A 35 -5.24 2.51 5.45
N ALA A 36 -4.26 2.62 4.54
CA ALA A 36 -3.20 3.61 4.63
C ALA A 36 -3.74 5.05 4.51
N ALA A 37 -4.74 5.29 3.68
CA ALA A 37 -5.42 6.58 3.60
C ALA A 37 -6.18 6.90 4.89
N ALA A 38 -6.86 5.91 5.49
CA ALA A 38 -7.53 6.07 6.78
C ALA A 38 -6.54 6.29 7.94
N GLU A 39 -5.40 5.59 7.95
CA GLU A 39 -4.31 5.79 8.91
C GLU A 39 -3.61 7.14 8.71
N ALA A 40 -3.43 7.60 7.47
CA ALA A 40 -2.85 8.90 7.17
C ALA A 40 -3.77 10.06 7.58
N ASP A 41 -5.10 9.84 7.53
CA ASP A 41 -6.10 10.79 8.00
C ASP A 41 -6.25 10.78 9.53
N HIS A 42 -5.80 9.69 10.19
CA HIS A 42 -5.53 9.74 11.61
C HIS A 42 -4.25 10.56 11.87
N PRO A 43 -4.32 11.65 12.65
CA PRO A 43 -3.12 12.28 13.16
C PRO A 43 -2.44 11.22 14.02
N ILE A 44 -1.41 10.59 13.47
CA ILE A 44 -0.35 9.95 14.23
C ILE A 44 0.01 10.93 15.35
N LEU A 45 -0.49 10.64 16.56
CA LEU A 45 0.16 11.07 17.78
C LEU A 45 1.56 10.47 17.65
N ARG A 46 2.48 11.28 17.12
CA ARG A 46 3.91 11.05 17.24
C ARG A 46 4.14 11.03 18.75
N THR A 47 4.14 9.84 19.34
CA THR A 47 4.61 9.67 20.71
C THR A 47 6.09 10.08 20.69
N ALA A 48 6.36 11.18 21.39
CA ALA A 48 7.67 11.76 21.61
C ALA A 48 8.55 10.88 22.51
#